data_AF-A0A1X7F9W9-F1
#
_entry.id   AF-A0A1X7F9W9-F1
#
_cell.length_a   1.000
_cell.length_b   1.000
_cell.length_c   1.000
_cell.angle_alpha   90.00
_cell.angle_beta   90.00
_cell.angle_gamma   90.00
#
_symmetry.space_group_name_H-M   'P 1'
#
loop_
_entity.id
_entity.type
_entity.pdbx_description
1 polymer ?
#
loop_
_entity_poly.entity_id
_entity_poly.type
_entity_poly.pdbx_seq_one_letter_code
_entity_poly.pdbx_strand_id
1 'polypeptide(L)'
;MAPATLILDRKLFLENGAILQMKVWRLSAPSGERPHGLKYSLFYGRPGERIIGYDNEQGKGDHRHYRGREEGYRFTTLERMILDFEEDVRREIGI
;
A
#
# COMPACT_ATOMS: atom_id res chain seq x y z
N MET A 1 -14.19 15.78 2.48
CA MET A 1 -12.93 15.04 2.72
C MET A 1 -11.93 16.00 3.34
N ALA A 2 -11.32 15.63 4.46
CA ALA A 2 -10.19 16.39 5.00
C ALA A 2 -9.09 16.49 3.93
N PRO A 3 -8.42 17.64 3.77
CA PRO A 3 -7.34 17.76 2.80
C PRO A 3 -6.23 16.75 3.13
N ALA A 4 -5.65 16.16 2.09
CA ALA A 4 -4.59 15.18 2.21
C ALA A 4 -3.41 15.60 1.34
N THR A 5 -2.21 15.57 1.92
CA THR A 5 -0.97 15.95 1.24
C THR A 5 -0.23 14.69 0.81
N LEU A 6 0.09 14.57 -0.48
CA LEU A 6 0.90 13.48 -1.00
C LEU A 6 2.33 13.62 -0.45
N ILE A 7 2.80 12.63 0.30
CA ILE A 7 4.14 12.62 0.93
C ILE A 7 5.07 11.57 0.33
N LEU A 8 4.53 10.60 -0.40
CA LEU A 8 5.28 9.62 -1.18
C LEU A 8 4.52 9.33 -2.48
N ASP A 9 5.20 9.45 -3.61
CA ASP A 9 4.72 8.96 -4.91
C ASP A 9 5.90 8.33 -5.65
N ARG A 10 5.93 7.00 -5.70
CA ARG A 10 6.94 6.23 -6.42
C ARG A 10 6.24 5.30 -7.37
N LYS A 11 6.64 5.31 -8.64
CA LYS A 11 6.14 4.38 -9.66
C LYS A 11 7.31 3.83 -10.46
N LEU A 12 7.38 2.51 -10.56
CA LEU A 12 8.38 1.77 -11.33
C LEU A 12 7.66 0.85 -12.32
N PHE A 13 8.19 0.80 -13.53
CA PHE A 13 7.85 -0.22 -14.52
C PHE A 13 9.00 -1.20 -14.59
N LEU A 14 8.73 -2.46 -14.34
CA LEU A 14 9.73 -3.53 -14.36
C LEU A 14 9.80 -4.14 -15.76
N GLU A 15 10.96 -4.71 -16.11
CA GLU A 15 11.21 -5.29 -17.43
C GLU A 15 10.24 -6.44 -17.77
N ASN A 16 9.73 -7.14 -16.76
CA ASN A 16 8.74 -8.21 -16.91
C ASN A 16 7.29 -7.71 -17.12
N GLY A 17 7.10 -6.40 -17.33
CA GLY A 17 5.80 -5.76 -17.51
C GLY A 17 5.02 -5.52 -16.22
N ALA A 18 5.59 -5.84 -15.05
CA ALA A 18 4.98 -5.51 -13.76
C ALA A 18 5.14 -4.02 -13.42
N ILE A 19 4.24 -3.53 -12.60
CA ILE A 19 4.18 -2.16 -12.11
C ILE A 19 4.26 -2.24 -10.59
N LEU A 20 5.23 -1.52 -10.02
CA LEU A 20 5.26 -1.22 -8.59
C LEU A 20 4.89 0.25 -8.42
N GLN A 21 3.87 0.54 -7.63
CA GLN A 21 3.46 1.89 -7.31
C GLN A 21 3.20 2.03 -5.81
N MET A 22 3.74 3.09 -5.21
CA MET A 22 3.51 3.44 -3.82
C MET A 22 3.06 4.87 -3.74
N LYS A 23 1.85 5.08 -3.21
CA LYS A 23 1.33 6.41 -2.89
C LYS A 23 0.94 6.47 -1.43
N VAL A 24 1.42 7.49 -0.73
CA VAL A 24 1.07 7.75 0.67
C VAL A 24 0.72 9.21 0.81
N TRP A 25 -0.43 9.45 1.45
CA TRP A 25 -0.92 10.78 1.76
C TRP A 25 -1.00 10.95 3.28
N ARG A 26 -0.56 12.11 3.75
CA ARG A 26 -0.81 12.58 5.11
C ARG A 26 -2.16 13.26 5.17
N LEU A 27 -3.03 12.81 6.05
CA LEU A 27 -4.31 13.47 6.34
C LEU A 27 -4.04 14.72 7.19
N SER A 28 -4.90 15.74 7.08
CA SER A 28 -4.78 16.95 7.92
C SER A 28 -4.91 16.66 9.41
N ALA A 29 -5.57 15.57 9.79
CA ALA A 29 -5.64 15.05 11.15
C ALA A 29 -5.89 13.52 11.12
N PRO A 30 -5.45 12.78 12.15
CA PRO A 30 -5.90 11.41 12.39
C PRO A 30 -7.42 11.30 12.49
N SER A 31 -7.96 10.14 12.16
CA SER A 31 -9.37 9.80 12.34
C SER A 31 -9.52 8.51 13.14
N GLY A 32 -10.74 8.22 13.62
CA GLY A 32 -11.02 6.94 14.30
C GLY A 32 -10.72 5.72 13.41
N GLU A 33 -10.91 5.85 12.10
CA GLU A 33 -10.60 4.78 11.13
C GLU A 33 -9.11 4.69 10.77
N ARG A 34 -8.38 5.81 10.87
CA ARG A 34 -6.97 5.94 10.49
C ARG A 34 -6.24 6.70 11.60
N PRO A 35 -6.00 6.07 12.77
CA PRO A 35 -5.42 6.74 13.93
C PRO A 35 -3.98 7.21 13.69
N HIS A 36 -3.29 6.61 12.72
CA HIS A 36 -1.96 7.02 12.27
C HIS A 36 -1.98 8.21 11.29
N GLY A 37 -3.15 8.68 10.84
CA GLY A 37 -3.29 9.87 10.00
C GLY A 37 -2.75 9.72 8.57
N LEU A 38 -2.60 8.49 8.07
CA LEU A 38 -2.15 8.23 6.70
C LEU A 38 -3.25 7.57 5.89
N LYS A 39 -3.36 7.95 4.62
CA LYS A 39 -4.01 7.16 3.57
C LYS A 39 -2.91 6.60 2.69
N TYR A 40 -3.03 5.36 2.25
CA TYR A 40 -2.02 4.79 1.37
C TYR A 40 -2.60 3.83 0.34
N SER A 41 -1.86 3.65 -0.75
CA SER A 41 -2.12 2.69 -1.81
C SER A 41 -0.78 2.25 -2.37
N LEU A 42 -0.33 1.07 -1.94
CA LEU A 42 0.83 0.39 -2.47
C LEU A 42 0.33 -0.76 -3.33
N PHE A 43 0.91 -0.90 -4.52
CA PHE A 43 0.44 -1.79 -5.56
C PHE A 43 1.64 -2.44 -6.22
N TYR A 44 1.59 -3.77 -6.35
CA TYR A 44 2.45 -4.52 -7.24
C TYR A 44 1.59 -5.46 -8.07
N GLY A 45 1.77 -5.42 -9.38
CA GLY A 45 0.95 -6.22 -10.28
C GLY A 45 1.18 -5.88 -11.75
N ARG A 46 0.25 -6.28 -12.59
CA ARG A 46 0.28 -6.05 -14.05
C ARG A 46 -0.97 -5.28 -14.46
N PRO A 47 -1.05 -4.77 -15.70
CA PRO A 47 -2.31 -4.22 -16.21
C PRO A 47 -3.46 -5.20 -16.01
N GLY A 48 -4.48 -4.79 -15.24
CA GLY A 48 -5.66 -5.63 -14.94
C GLY A 48 -5.48 -6.66 -13.82
N GLU A 49 -4.29 -6.78 -13.21
CA GLU A 49 -4.00 -7.79 -12.18
C GLU A 49 -3.31 -7.15 -10.97
N ARG A 50 -3.96 -7.20 -9.80
CA ARG A 50 -3.32 -6.89 -8.52
C ARG A 50 -2.74 -8.17 -7.92
N ILE A 51 -1.41 -8.24 -7.83
CA ILE A 51 -0.73 -9.38 -7.22
C ILE A 51 -0.53 -9.12 -5.73
N ILE A 52 0.07 -7.98 -5.38
CA ILE A 52 0.19 -7.51 -3.99
C ILE A 52 -0.38 -6.10 -3.89
N GLY A 53 -1.06 -5.81 -2.79
CA GLY A 53 -1.48 -4.44 -2.50
C GLY A 53 -1.57 -4.18 -1.01
N TYR A 54 -1.27 -2.96 -0.58
CA TYR A 54 -1.54 -2.50 0.78
C TYR A 54 -2.36 -1.23 0.64
N ASP A 55 -3.55 -1.21 1.22
CA ASP A 55 -4.38 -0.02 1.25
C ASP A 55 -5.21 0.02 2.54
N ASN A 56 -5.85 1.16 2.79
CA ASN A 56 -6.68 1.36 3.96
C ASN A 56 -8.02 2.02 3.62
N GLU A 57 -8.71 1.39 2.67
CA GLU A 57 -10.06 1.78 2.25
C GLU A 57 -10.98 2.02 3.46
N GLN A 58 -11.81 3.07 3.34
CA GLN A 58 -12.74 3.45 4.39
C GLN A 58 -13.68 2.29 4.71
N GLY A 59 -13.92 2.03 6.01
CA GLY A 59 -14.74 0.92 6.48
C GLY A 59 -14.03 -0.44 6.58
N LYS A 60 -12.83 -0.60 6.02
CA LYS A 60 -12.03 -1.84 6.12
C LYS A 60 -10.88 -1.76 7.11
N GLY A 61 -10.35 -0.56 7.31
CA GLY A 61 -9.08 -0.36 8.02
C GLY A 61 -7.89 -0.81 7.16
N ASP A 62 -6.73 -0.88 7.80
CA ASP A 62 -5.48 -1.28 7.16
C ASP A 62 -5.54 -2.76 6.75
N HIS A 63 -5.30 -3.04 5.46
CA HIS A 63 -5.30 -4.41 4.96
C HIS A 63 -4.31 -4.59 3.82
N ARG A 64 -3.99 -5.86 3.55
CA ARG A 64 -3.17 -6.25 2.41
C ARG A 64 -3.90 -7.25 1.53
N HIS A 65 -3.58 -7.19 0.25
CA HIS A 65 -3.98 -8.09 -0.81
C HIS A 65 -2.77 -8.91 -1.21
N TYR A 66 -2.91 -10.23 -1.27
CA TYR A 66 -1.89 -11.13 -1.80
C TYR A 66 -2.55 -12.19 -2.68
N ARG A 67 -2.31 -12.13 -4.00
CA ARG A 67 -2.87 -13.04 -5.03
C ARG A 67 -4.36 -13.31 -4.85
N GLY A 68 -5.14 -12.23 -4.69
CA GLY A 68 -6.59 -12.29 -4.54
C GLY A 68 -7.11 -12.63 -3.14
N ARG A 69 -6.22 -12.83 -2.16
CA ARG A 69 -6.58 -12.97 -0.74
C ARG A 69 -6.43 -11.63 -0.04
N GLU A 70 -7.47 -11.22 0.67
CA GLU A 70 -7.48 -10.01 1.50
C GLU A 70 -7.36 -10.41 2.97
N GLU A 71 -6.47 -9.75 3.71
CA GLU A 71 -6.33 -9.93 5.16
C GLU A 71 -5.97 -8.63 5.86
N GLY A 72 -6.35 -8.52 7.13
CA GLY A 72 -6.04 -7.35 7.95
C GLY A 72 -4.53 -7.15 8.10
N TYR A 73 -4.09 -5.90 8.01
CA TYR A 73 -2.71 -5.51 8.19
C TYR A 73 -2.57 -4.68 9.46
N ARG A 74 -1.68 -5.08 10.37
CA ARG A 74 -1.42 -4.31 11.59
C ARG A 74 -0.40 -3.22 11.29
N PHE A 75 -0.88 -2.00 11.04
CA PHE A 75 -0.01 -0.85 10.89
C PHE A 75 0.80 -0.59 12.17
N THR A 76 2.08 -0.28 12.00
CA THR A 76 2.98 0.11 13.11
C THR A 76 3.68 1.43 12.79
N THR A 77 4.47 1.45 11.72
CA THR A 77 5.08 2.67 11.17
C THR A 77 5.01 2.67 9.65
N LEU A 78 5.20 3.85 9.06
CA LEU A 78 5.27 4.01 7.60
C LEU A 78 6.43 3.20 7.01
N GLU A 79 7.60 3.27 7.65
CA GLU A 79 8.81 2.55 7.24
C GLU A 79 8.58 1.05 7.29
N ARG A 80 7.95 0.53 8.35
CA ARG A 80 7.65 -0.89 8.47
C ARG A 80 6.68 -1.36 7.38
N MET A 81 5.64 -0.57 7.08
CA MET A 81 4.70 -0.88 6.01
C MET A 81 5.36 -0.91 4.63
N ILE A 82 6.27 0.02 4.34
CA ILE A 82 7.04 0.00 3.09
C ILE A 82 7.93 -1.24 3.03
N LEU A 83 8.63 -1.57 4.12
CA LEU A 83 9.48 -2.76 4.20
C LEU A 83 8.68 -4.06 4.01
N ASP A 84 7.53 -4.20 4.68
CA ASP A 84 6.67 -5.38 4.55
C ASP A 84 6.16 -5.54 3.10
N PHE A 85 5.75 -4.43 2.47
CA PHE A 85 5.35 -4.44 1.07
C PHE A 85 6.50 -4.84 0.14
N GLU A 86 7.69 -4.26 0.31
CA GLU A 86 8.87 -4.62 -0.49
C GLU A 86 9.32 -6.07 -0.25
N GLU A 87 9.16 -6.60 0.97
CA GLU A 87 9.41 -8.02 1.28
C GLU A 87 8.42 -8.94 0.56
N ASP A 88 7.12 -8.63 0.59
CA ASP A 88 6.12 -9.40 -0.13
C ASP A 88 6.40 -9.38 -1.65
N VAL A 89 6.77 -8.22 -2.20
CA VAL A 89 7.17 -8.11 -3.62
C VAL A 89 8.40 -8.96 -3.91
N ARG A 90 9.44 -8.91 -3.07
CA ARG A 90 10.67 -9.72 -3.22
C ARG A 90 10.36 -11.22 -3.22
N ARG A 91 9.52 -11.67 -2.28
CA ARG A 91 9.05 -13.07 -2.22
C ARG A 91 8.31 -13.47 -3.49
N GLU A 92 7.49 -12.57 -4.03
CA GLU A 92 6.70 -12.81 -5.23
C GLU A 92 7.55 -12.91 -6.51
N ILE A 93 8.64 -12.15 -6.60
CA ILE A 93 9.59 -12.22 -7.73
C ILE A 93 10.69 -13.27 -7.53
N GLY A 94 10.82 -13.83 -6.33
CA GLY A 94 11.78 -14.88 -6.01
C GLY A 94 13.22 -14.39 -5.84
N ILE A 95 13.43 -13.20 -5.25
CA ILE A 95 14.77 -12.66 -4.94
C ILE A 95 14.97 -12.38 -3.45
#